data_AF-A0A2A8VFP6-F1
#
_entry.id   AF-A0A2A8VFP6-F1
#
_cell.length_a   1.000
_cell.length_b   1.000
_cell.length_c   1.000
_cell.angle_alpha   90.00
_cell.angle_beta   90.00
_cell.angle_gamma   90.00
#
_symmetry.space_group_name_H-M   'P 1'
#
loop_
_entity.id
_entity.type
_entity.pdbx_description
1 polymer ?
#
loop_
_entity_poly.entity_id
_entity_poly.type
_entity_poly.pdbx_seq_one_letter_code
_entity_poly.pdbx_strand_id
1 'polypeptide(L)'
;MEKDFIDLCRMVVEEGGCSMKAPRYANKVIKLIQQANSLAENNRHTSIQSIHLFIGASLVKEGTLKEMYYLVEPCEVEFKRLIETLSPEPSSGVRIEAFSMPLSSHAYKIWSASMDIMKRYNQTFLNEGHLIKAFFSLLSEHPQLKQGMETFPKESIIQSVATARDLTVNLLNKDWSCEEDPNVEISIVQRIEKEGFLSWVEKHFGESWFETLRSAFESSSDTIPILKAEEKGNLVGFAAYDVYMKKKGIFGPMGVLPTTRHQGVGKRLLYAALRNMKEKGYMYAVLKEAGPIEFYERTCSAKLIPLEKIQ
;
A
#
# COMPACT_ATOMS: atom_id res chain seq x y z
N MET A 1 0.32 -23.68 12.82
CA MET A 1 1.32 -22.82 13.49
C MET A 1 1.27 -21.43 12.86
N GLU A 2 0.08 -20.85 12.76
CA GLU A 2 -0.21 -19.66 11.94
C GLU A 2 -1.24 -18.74 12.61
N LYS A 3 -1.60 -19.04 13.87
CA LYS A 3 -2.58 -18.31 14.68
C LYS A 3 -1.96 -17.39 15.73
N ASP A 4 -0.68 -17.55 16.05
CA ASP A 4 -0.07 -16.87 17.21
C ASP A 4 0.59 -15.53 16.89
N PHE A 5 0.58 -15.07 15.62
CA PHE A 5 1.21 -13.80 15.24
C PHE A 5 0.28 -12.59 15.27
N ILE A 6 -1.04 -12.79 15.43
CA ILE A 6 -2.03 -11.70 15.47
C ILE A 6 -2.15 -11.09 16.88
N ASP A 7 -1.72 -11.81 17.93
CA ASP A 7 -1.90 -11.38 19.32
C ASP A 7 -0.72 -10.61 19.93
N LEU A 8 0.40 -10.43 19.21
CA LEU A 8 1.57 -9.71 19.75
C LEU A 8 1.40 -8.18 19.81
N CYS A 9 0.29 -7.62 19.30
CA CYS A 9 0.04 -6.17 19.31
C CYS A 9 -0.66 -5.64 20.59
N ARG A 10 -0.74 -6.42 21.68
CA ARG A 10 -1.45 -5.99 22.91
C ARG A 10 -0.51 -5.66 24.07
N MET A 11 -0.39 -4.35 24.30
CA MET A 11 -0.22 -3.66 25.59
C MET A 11 1.03 -3.95 26.43
N VAL A 12 1.92 -2.96 26.52
CA VAL A 12 2.30 -2.35 27.82
C VAL A 12 2.35 -0.83 27.63
N VAL A 13 1.56 -0.10 28.42
CA VAL A 13 1.58 1.36 28.61
C VAL A 13 2.07 1.60 30.02
N GLU A 14 3.02 2.54 30.18
CA GLU A 14 3.23 3.47 31.31
C GLU A 14 4.55 4.22 31.02
N GLU A 15 4.72 5.56 31.09
CA GLU A 15 3.92 6.69 31.54
C GLU A 15 4.19 7.92 30.65
N GLY A 16 3.22 8.83 30.52
CA GLY A 16 3.48 10.25 30.19
C GLY A 16 3.78 10.60 28.72
N GLY A 17 2.73 10.76 27.92
CA GLY A 17 2.81 11.45 26.61
C GLY A 17 2.10 10.70 25.49
N CYS A 18 1.16 11.39 24.83
CA CYS A 18 0.45 11.00 23.59
C CYS A 18 0.74 9.57 23.08
N SER A 19 -0.15 8.62 23.40
CA SER A 19 -0.09 7.23 22.94
C SER A 19 -0.11 7.16 21.40
N MET A 20 1.05 7.27 20.76
CA MET A 20 1.22 6.86 19.37
C MET A 20 1.08 5.34 19.34
N LYS A 21 -0.07 4.84 18.87
CA LYS A 21 -0.26 3.42 18.58
C LYS A 21 0.93 2.92 17.76
N ALA A 22 1.45 1.76 18.11
CA ALA A 22 2.55 1.13 17.37
C ALA A 22 2.24 1.13 15.86
N PRO A 23 3.22 1.46 15.01
CA PRO A 23 3.03 1.52 13.58
C PRO A 23 2.63 0.14 13.04
N ARG A 24 1.69 0.12 12.10
CA ARG A 24 1.26 -1.14 11.46
C ARG A 24 2.08 -1.37 10.19
N TYR A 25 2.39 -2.63 9.93
CA TYR A 25 3.17 -3.04 8.77
C TYR A 25 2.29 -3.80 7.78
N ALA A 26 2.47 -3.52 6.50
CA ALA A 26 1.96 -4.38 5.44
C ALA A 26 2.64 -5.77 5.55
N ASN A 27 1.99 -6.86 5.15
CA ASN A 27 2.56 -8.20 5.26
C ASN A 27 3.88 -8.33 4.49
N LYS A 28 3.98 -7.64 3.34
CA LYS A 28 5.22 -7.61 2.55
C LYS A 28 6.38 -6.96 3.33
N VAL A 29 6.10 -5.96 4.17
CA VAL A 29 7.09 -5.35 5.06
C VAL A 29 7.50 -6.33 6.17
N ILE A 30 6.57 -7.08 6.75
CA ILE A 30 6.90 -8.11 7.76
C ILE A 30 7.83 -9.17 7.17
N LYS A 31 7.54 -9.66 5.95
CA LYS A 31 8.39 -10.64 5.25
C LYS A 31 9.76 -10.05 4.92
N LEU A 32 9.82 -8.80 4.47
CA LEU A 32 11.08 -8.08 4.24
C LEU A 32 11.93 -8.01 5.51
N ILE A 33 11.33 -7.71 6.67
CA ILE A 33 12.04 -7.66 7.96
C ILE A 33 12.62 -9.04 8.31
N GLN A 34 11.84 -10.11 8.11
CA GLN A 34 12.33 -11.49 8.33
C GLN A 34 13.54 -11.81 7.45
N GLN A 35 13.51 -11.40 6.17
CA GLN A 35 14.66 -11.55 5.27
C GLN A 35 15.85 -10.70 5.73
N ALA A 36 15.63 -9.45 6.13
CA ALA A 36 16.68 -8.56 6.62
C ALA A 36 17.36 -9.08 7.91
N ASN A 37 16.59 -9.65 8.84
CA ASN A 37 17.11 -10.34 10.03
C ASN A 37 18.01 -11.51 9.62
N SER A 38 17.51 -12.40 8.76
CA SER A 38 18.25 -13.58 8.30
C SER A 38 19.56 -13.19 7.60
N LEU A 39 19.54 -12.14 6.78
CA LEU A 39 20.74 -11.61 6.12
C LEU A 39 21.75 -11.07 7.13
N ALA A 40 21.31 -10.35 8.16
CA ALA A 40 22.22 -9.83 9.18
C ALA A 40 22.88 -10.95 10.00
N GLU A 41 22.11 -11.95 10.40
CA GLU A 41 22.59 -13.11 11.14
C GLU A 41 23.61 -13.91 10.32
N ASN A 42 23.30 -14.19 9.05
CA ASN A 42 24.20 -14.94 8.16
C ASN A 42 25.53 -14.21 7.90
N ASN A 43 25.51 -12.88 7.86
CA ASN A 43 26.71 -12.05 7.72
C ASN A 43 27.37 -11.71 9.06
N ARG A 44 26.87 -12.26 10.18
CA ARG A 44 27.38 -12.04 11.55
C ARG A 44 27.43 -10.57 11.95
N HIS A 45 26.52 -9.77 11.41
CA HIS A 45 26.38 -8.36 11.77
C HIS A 45 25.68 -8.23 13.13
N THR A 46 26.11 -7.25 13.93
CA THR A 46 25.50 -6.95 15.24
C THR A 46 24.29 -6.01 15.14
N SER A 47 23.99 -5.52 13.93
CA SER A 47 22.86 -4.66 13.62
C SER A 47 22.39 -4.88 12.19
N ILE A 48 21.11 -4.61 11.93
CA ILE A 48 20.53 -4.65 10.58
C ILE A 48 21.07 -3.46 9.78
N GLN A 49 21.81 -3.77 8.71
CA GLN A 49 22.41 -2.81 7.81
C GLN A 49 21.38 -2.27 6.80
N SER A 50 21.63 -1.09 6.21
CA SER A 50 20.70 -0.51 5.25
C SER A 50 20.53 -1.36 3.99
N ILE A 51 21.61 -2.03 3.56
CA ILE A 51 21.57 -2.99 2.44
C ILE A 51 20.69 -4.21 2.74
N HIS A 52 20.61 -4.67 3.98
CA HIS A 52 19.75 -5.82 4.32
C HIS A 52 18.27 -5.49 4.14
N LEU A 53 17.85 -4.25 4.39
CA LEU A 53 16.46 -3.81 4.16
C LEU A 53 16.12 -3.87 2.67
N PHE A 54 17.04 -3.42 1.81
CA PHE A 54 16.86 -3.42 0.36
C PHE A 54 16.85 -4.84 -0.23
N ILE A 55 17.84 -5.66 0.13
CA ILE A 55 17.91 -7.05 -0.33
C ILE A 55 16.74 -7.84 0.24
N GLY A 56 16.41 -7.64 1.52
CA GLY A 56 15.25 -8.26 2.15
C GLY A 56 13.96 -7.96 1.39
N ALA A 57 13.81 -6.75 0.85
CA ALA A 57 12.67 -6.39 0.00
C ALA A 57 12.67 -7.20 -1.30
N SER A 58 13.83 -7.25 -1.98
CA SER A 58 13.96 -7.96 -3.26
C SER A 58 13.73 -9.46 -3.15
N LEU A 59 13.93 -10.06 -1.97
CA LEU A 59 13.70 -11.49 -1.74
C LEU A 59 12.23 -11.84 -1.52
N VAL A 60 11.35 -10.85 -1.30
CA VAL A 60 9.90 -11.06 -1.17
C VAL A 60 9.26 -11.17 -2.55
N LYS A 61 8.97 -12.39 -2.99
CA LYS A 61 8.45 -12.67 -4.35
C LYS A 61 6.93 -12.49 -4.48
N GLU A 62 6.40 -11.39 -3.94
CA GLU A 62 4.95 -11.10 -3.89
C GLU A 62 4.61 -9.69 -4.37
N GLY A 63 3.50 -9.56 -5.10
CA GLY A 63 2.99 -8.27 -5.57
C GLY A 63 4.06 -7.47 -6.32
N THR A 64 4.20 -6.21 -5.95
CA THR A 64 5.20 -5.25 -6.47
C THR A 64 6.64 -5.69 -6.20
N LEU A 65 6.90 -6.35 -5.07
CA LEU A 65 8.24 -6.85 -4.75
C LEU A 65 8.63 -8.04 -5.64
N LYS A 66 7.66 -8.77 -6.22
CA LYS A 66 7.96 -9.79 -7.24
C LYS A 66 8.53 -9.19 -8.52
N GLU A 67 8.02 -8.03 -8.96
CA GLU A 67 8.59 -7.31 -10.10
C GLU A 67 9.98 -6.75 -9.75
N MET A 68 10.15 -6.20 -8.53
CA MET A 68 11.48 -5.80 -8.04
C MET A 68 12.47 -6.95 -8.07
N TYR A 69 12.08 -8.15 -7.63
CA TYR A 69 12.91 -9.36 -7.71
C TYR A 69 13.43 -9.59 -9.13
N TYR A 70 12.56 -9.56 -10.14
CA TYR A 70 12.98 -9.76 -11.53
C TYR A 70 13.88 -8.64 -12.06
N LEU A 71 13.71 -7.41 -11.58
CA LEU A 71 14.58 -6.29 -11.96
C LEU A 71 16.00 -6.43 -11.39
N VAL A 72 16.15 -7.08 -10.24
CA VAL A 72 17.44 -7.21 -9.55
C VAL A 72 18.08 -8.60 -9.69
N GLU A 73 17.33 -9.61 -10.14
CA GLU A 73 17.83 -10.96 -10.39
C GLU A 73 19.06 -10.97 -11.34
N PRO A 74 19.11 -10.15 -12.42
CA PRO A 74 20.32 -10.04 -13.24
C PRO A 74 21.55 -9.49 -12.51
N CYS A 75 21.36 -8.81 -11.37
CA CYS A 75 22.41 -8.18 -10.56
C CYS A 75 22.83 -9.03 -9.35
N GLU A 76 22.52 -10.33 -9.33
CA GLU A 76 22.78 -11.21 -8.16
C GLU A 76 24.27 -11.26 -7.79
N VAL A 77 25.17 -11.27 -8.78
CA VAL A 77 26.63 -11.32 -8.55
C VAL A 77 27.12 -10.02 -7.92
N GLU A 78 26.66 -8.88 -8.44
CA GLU A 78 26.95 -7.55 -7.92
C GLU A 78 26.43 -7.40 -6.49
N PHE A 79 25.24 -7.92 -6.18
CA PHE A 79 24.71 -7.93 -4.82
C PHE A 79 25.60 -8.69 -3.84
N LYS A 80 26.03 -9.90 -4.19
CA LYS A 80 26.91 -10.71 -3.33
C LYS A 80 28.22 -9.98 -3.08
N ARG A 81 28.85 -9.48 -4.15
CA ARG A 81 30.08 -8.68 -4.04
C ARG A 81 29.87 -7.43 -3.19
N LEU A 82 28.74 -6.75 -3.32
CA LEU A 82 28.43 -5.56 -2.55
C LEU A 82 28.32 -5.88 -1.05
N ILE A 83 27.61 -6.95 -0.69
CA ILE A 83 27.52 -7.41 0.72
C ILE A 83 28.90 -7.71 1.30
N GLU A 84 29.75 -8.41 0.54
CA GLU A 84 31.10 -8.81 0.98
C GLU A 84 32.07 -7.62 1.14
N THR A 85 31.86 -6.54 0.38
CA THR A 85 32.78 -5.40 0.33
C THR A 85 32.34 -4.19 1.15
N LEU A 86 31.06 -4.10 1.50
CA LEU A 86 30.54 -3.00 2.32
C LEU A 86 31.16 -3.03 3.71
N SER A 87 31.71 -1.89 4.11
CA SER A 87 32.09 -1.69 5.51
C SER A 87 30.83 -1.70 6.39
N PRO A 88 30.78 -2.46 7.49
CA PRO A 88 29.63 -2.48 8.37
C PRO A 88 29.33 -1.07 8.92
N GLU A 89 28.07 -0.68 8.83
CA GLU A 89 27.57 0.58 9.37
C GLU A 89 27.52 0.51 10.91
N PRO A 90 27.81 1.61 11.61
CA PRO A 90 27.71 1.66 13.06
C PRO A 90 26.27 1.37 13.52
N SER A 91 26.13 0.68 14.65
CA SER A 91 24.82 0.46 15.26
C SER A 91 24.21 1.79 15.73
N SER A 92 22.91 1.99 15.52
CA SER A 92 22.19 3.12 16.11
C SER A 92 21.93 2.95 17.60
N GLY A 93 22.05 1.72 18.12
CA GLY A 93 21.59 1.34 19.46
C GLY A 93 20.06 1.32 19.63
N VAL A 94 19.30 1.82 18.64
CA VAL A 94 17.84 1.88 18.70
C VAL A 94 17.25 0.52 18.36
N ARG A 95 16.46 -0.02 19.29
CA ARG A 95 15.67 -1.24 19.08
C ARG A 95 14.28 -0.88 18.58
N ILE A 96 13.87 -1.57 17.52
CA ILE A 96 12.50 -1.54 17.00
C ILE A 96 11.97 -2.95 17.16
N GLU A 97 10.82 -3.11 17.82
CA GLU A 97 10.25 -4.41 18.21
C GLU A 97 10.16 -5.42 17.05
N ALA A 98 9.89 -4.95 15.84
CA ALA A 98 9.77 -5.81 14.65
C ALA A 98 11.10 -6.49 14.25
N PHE A 99 12.25 -5.97 14.67
CA PHE A 99 13.57 -6.47 14.32
C PHE A 99 14.18 -7.30 15.45
N SER A 100 14.90 -8.36 15.09
CA SER A 100 15.58 -9.24 16.04
C SER A 100 16.78 -8.57 16.75
N MET A 101 17.35 -7.54 16.12
CA MET A 101 18.52 -6.79 16.57
C MET A 101 18.37 -5.30 16.22
N PRO A 102 19.20 -4.41 16.81
CA PRO A 102 19.15 -2.98 16.51
C PRO A 102 19.39 -2.70 15.02
N LEU A 103 18.86 -1.58 14.52
CA LEU A 103 19.22 -1.08 13.21
C LEU A 103 20.58 -0.37 13.26
N SER A 104 21.33 -0.38 12.16
CA SER A 104 22.46 0.53 11.97
C SER A 104 21.98 1.99 11.92
N SER A 105 22.89 2.96 12.07
CA SER A 105 22.55 4.39 12.02
C SER A 105 21.88 4.79 10.70
N HIS A 106 22.36 4.28 9.56
CA HIS A 106 21.78 4.61 8.26
C HIS A 106 20.49 3.81 7.98
N ALA A 107 20.40 2.53 8.38
CA ALA A 107 19.15 1.78 8.32
C ALA A 107 18.04 2.41 9.17
N TYR A 108 18.36 2.91 10.36
CA TYR A 108 17.42 3.61 11.22
C TYR A 108 16.88 4.90 10.58
N LYS A 109 17.75 5.69 9.95
CA LYS A 109 17.33 6.89 9.18
C LYS A 109 16.36 6.53 8.06
N ILE A 110 16.65 5.48 7.29
CA ILE A 110 15.77 4.97 6.22
C ILE A 110 14.43 4.54 6.79
N TRP A 111 14.44 3.78 7.88
CA TRP A 111 13.22 3.33 8.54
C TRP A 111 12.37 4.51 9.02
N SER A 112 12.98 5.50 9.69
CA SER A 112 12.30 6.71 10.14
C SER A 112 11.71 7.50 8.98
N ALA A 113 12.49 7.74 7.92
CA ALA A 113 12.02 8.46 6.73
C ALA A 113 10.85 7.73 6.04
N SER A 114 10.84 6.38 6.06
CA SER A 114 9.74 5.60 5.51
C SER A 114 8.43 5.80 6.30
N MET A 115 8.50 5.95 7.63
CA MET A 115 7.34 6.30 8.46
C MET A 115 6.82 7.70 8.17
N ASP A 116 7.71 8.65 7.89
CA ASP A 116 7.30 10.01 7.55
C ASP A 116 6.67 10.09 6.16
N ILE A 117 7.17 9.30 5.19
CA ILE A 117 6.51 9.11 3.89
C ILE A 117 5.09 8.54 4.09
N MET A 118 4.94 7.49 4.90
CA MET A 118 3.64 6.88 5.21
C MET A 118 2.65 7.91 5.76
N LYS A 119 3.07 8.71 6.75
CA LYS A 119 2.24 9.77 7.36
C LYS A 119 1.86 10.84 6.35
N ARG A 120 2.77 11.27 5.47
CA ARG A 120 2.50 12.26 4.41
C ARG A 120 1.48 11.77 3.39
N TYR A 121 1.48 10.47 3.08
CA TYR A 121 0.45 9.85 2.25
C TYR A 121 -0.85 9.54 3.00
N ASN A 122 -0.94 9.97 4.26
CA ASN A 122 -2.09 9.72 5.11
C ASN A 122 -2.45 8.22 5.14
N GLN A 123 -1.44 7.35 5.10
CA GLN A 123 -1.60 5.91 5.19
C GLN A 123 -1.34 5.44 6.62
N THR A 124 -1.99 4.34 7.00
CA THR A 124 -1.90 3.77 8.36
C THR A 124 -1.01 2.53 8.44
N PHE A 125 -0.58 2.02 7.28
CA PHE A 125 0.34 0.89 7.16
C PHE A 125 1.60 1.34 6.44
N LEU A 126 2.76 0.97 6.99
CA LEU A 126 4.03 1.09 6.29
C LEU A 126 4.07 0.00 5.22
N ASN A 127 4.21 0.40 3.96
CA ASN A 127 4.35 -0.50 2.83
C ASN A 127 5.79 -0.45 2.26
N GLU A 128 6.07 -1.41 1.39
CA GLU A 128 7.35 -1.57 0.70
C GLU A 128 7.78 -0.33 -0.10
N GLY A 129 6.84 0.37 -0.74
CA GLY A 129 7.10 1.57 -1.53
C GLY A 129 7.66 2.72 -0.68
N HIS A 130 7.19 2.86 0.56
CA HIS A 130 7.73 3.85 1.49
C HIS A 130 9.20 3.55 1.85
N LEU A 131 9.50 2.28 2.12
CA LEU A 131 10.85 1.82 2.47
C LEU A 131 11.83 1.98 1.31
N ILE A 132 11.45 1.52 0.11
CA ILE A 132 12.28 1.65 -1.10
C ILE A 132 12.50 3.11 -1.48
N LYS A 133 11.46 3.95 -1.37
CA LYS A 133 11.59 5.39 -1.62
C LYS A 133 12.52 6.07 -0.60
N ALA A 134 12.41 5.72 0.68
CA ALA A 134 13.29 6.23 1.72
C ALA A 134 14.74 5.80 1.49
N PHE A 135 14.98 4.52 1.18
CA PHE A 135 16.29 3.97 0.85
C PHE A 135 16.98 4.77 -0.25
N PHE A 136 16.33 4.96 -1.39
CA PHE A 136 16.92 5.71 -2.50
C PHE A 136 17.07 7.22 -2.22
N SER A 137 16.23 7.81 -1.37
CA SER A 137 16.35 9.22 -1.00
C SER A 137 17.54 9.53 -0.08
N LEU A 138 17.99 8.54 0.69
CA LEU A 138 19.09 8.68 1.65
C LEU A 138 20.39 8.06 1.16
N LEU A 139 20.38 7.40 0.00
CA LEU A 139 21.53 6.70 -0.58
C LEU A 139 22.78 7.60 -0.69
N SER A 140 22.63 8.91 -0.91
CA SER A 140 23.74 9.86 -0.97
C SER A 140 24.51 10.03 0.34
N GLU A 141 23.91 9.70 1.48
CA GLU A 141 24.56 9.74 2.80
C GLU A 141 25.51 8.54 3.04
N HIS A 142 25.49 7.55 2.15
CA HIS A 142 26.31 6.34 2.28
C HIS A 142 27.14 6.10 0.99
N PRO A 143 28.35 6.67 0.85
CA PRO A 143 29.10 6.67 -0.42
C PRO A 143 29.40 5.29 -1.01
N GLN A 144 29.84 4.32 -0.21
CA GLN A 144 30.15 2.96 -0.72
C GLN A 144 28.89 2.25 -1.26
N LEU A 145 27.81 2.27 -0.48
CA LEU A 145 26.50 1.75 -0.91
C LEU A 145 25.99 2.48 -2.15
N LYS A 146 26.09 3.81 -2.22
CA LYS A 146 25.71 4.58 -3.41
C LYS A 146 26.44 4.08 -4.65
N GLN A 147 27.76 3.94 -4.58
CA GLN A 147 28.59 3.43 -5.66
C GLN A 147 28.19 1.99 -6.04
N GLY A 148 27.99 1.13 -5.04
CA GLY A 148 27.54 -0.24 -5.23
C GLY A 148 26.17 -0.38 -5.88
N MET A 149 25.31 0.62 -5.73
CA MET A 149 23.96 0.65 -6.27
C MET A 149 23.86 1.28 -7.68
N GLU A 150 24.97 1.75 -8.27
CA GLU A 150 24.97 2.47 -9.57
C GLU A 150 24.50 1.60 -10.75
N THR A 151 24.74 0.30 -10.70
CA THR A 151 24.35 -0.64 -11.77
C THR A 151 22.90 -1.11 -11.66
N PHE A 152 22.22 -0.78 -10.55
CA PHE A 152 20.84 -1.22 -10.31
C PHE A 152 19.85 -0.32 -11.06
N PRO A 153 18.77 -0.88 -11.63
CA PRO A 153 17.77 -0.11 -12.38
C PRO A 153 16.86 0.67 -11.42
N LYS A 154 17.40 1.73 -10.79
CA LYS A 154 16.75 2.52 -9.74
C LYS A 154 15.38 3.04 -10.16
N GLU A 155 15.29 3.67 -11.32
CA GLU A 155 14.05 4.26 -11.83
C GLU A 155 12.99 3.17 -11.99
N SER A 156 13.37 2.02 -12.55
CA SER A 156 12.49 0.86 -12.74
C SER A 156 11.99 0.28 -11.42
N ILE A 157 12.88 0.17 -10.43
CA ILE A 157 12.52 -0.33 -9.09
C ILE A 157 11.54 0.62 -8.40
N ILE A 158 11.81 1.93 -8.43
CA ILE A 158 10.91 2.94 -7.86
C ILE A 158 9.56 2.91 -8.58
N GLN A 159 9.55 2.82 -9.91
CA GLN A 159 8.33 2.72 -10.69
C GLN A 159 7.52 1.47 -10.34
N SER A 160 8.19 0.33 -10.16
CA SER A 160 7.53 -0.93 -9.82
C SER A 160 6.92 -0.92 -8.41
N VAL A 161 7.65 -0.41 -7.41
CA VAL A 161 7.33 -0.61 -5.98
C VAL A 161 6.67 0.60 -5.31
N ALA A 162 6.98 1.81 -5.76
CA ALA A 162 6.62 3.04 -5.05
C ALA A 162 5.61 3.94 -5.81
N THR A 163 4.99 3.43 -6.88
CA THR A 163 3.95 4.13 -7.64
C THR A 163 2.59 3.46 -7.47
N ALA A 164 1.52 4.22 -7.74
CA ALA A 164 0.18 3.64 -7.86
C ALA A 164 0.13 2.73 -9.08
N ARG A 165 -0.54 1.58 -8.96
CA ARG A 165 -0.55 0.54 -10.00
C ARG A 165 -1.96 0.15 -10.37
N ASP A 166 -2.15 -0.17 -11.64
CA ASP A 166 -3.40 -0.75 -12.08
C ASP A 166 -3.45 -2.22 -11.68
N LEU A 167 -4.59 -2.67 -11.15
CA LEU A 167 -4.83 -4.06 -10.77
C LEU A 167 -6.01 -4.62 -11.55
N THR A 168 -6.03 -5.93 -11.78
CA THR A 168 -7.18 -6.64 -12.33
C THR A 168 -7.82 -7.56 -11.30
N VAL A 169 -9.15 -7.67 -11.34
CA VAL A 169 -9.95 -8.55 -10.49
C VAL A 169 -10.88 -9.36 -11.38
N ASN A 170 -10.88 -10.69 -11.23
CA ASN A 170 -11.89 -11.56 -11.82
C ASN A 170 -13.17 -11.48 -10.99
N LEU A 171 -14.24 -10.92 -11.55
CA LEU A 171 -15.51 -10.70 -10.86
C LEU A 171 -16.32 -11.99 -10.66
N LEU A 172 -16.01 -13.07 -11.39
CA LEU A 172 -16.76 -14.32 -11.33
C LEU A 172 -16.27 -15.25 -10.22
N ASN A 173 -15.08 -15.01 -9.65
CA ASN A 173 -14.47 -15.90 -8.65
C ASN A 173 -15.10 -15.80 -7.25
N LYS A 174 -15.99 -14.82 -7.04
CA LYS A 174 -16.62 -14.55 -5.75
C LYS A 174 -18.04 -14.02 -5.93
N ASP A 175 -18.85 -14.16 -4.89
CA ASP A 175 -20.20 -13.59 -4.75
C ASP A 175 -20.20 -12.11 -4.29
N TRP A 176 -19.05 -11.61 -3.86
CA TRP A 176 -18.85 -10.26 -3.30
C TRP A 176 -19.79 -9.97 -2.12
N SER A 177 -20.07 -10.98 -1.29
CA SER A 177 -20.78 -10.82 -0.01
C SER A 177 -19.86 -10.32 1.11
N CYS A 178 -20.41 -9.49 2.00
CA CYS A 178 -19.74 -9.01 3.20
C CYS A 178 -20.74 -9.00 4.36
N GLU A 179 -20.24 -9.22 5.58
CA GLU A 179 -21.01 -9.03 6.80
C GLU A 179 -21.59 -7.62 6.84
N GLU A 180 -22.86 -7.54 7.26
CA GLU A 180 -23.52 -6.27 7.50
C GLU A 180 -22.93 -5.60 8.74
N ASP A 181 -22.82 -4.27 8.67
CA ASP A 181 -22.50 -3.45 9.83
C ASP A 181 -23.72 -2.55 10.07
N PRO A 182 -24.46 -2.73 11.17
CA PRO A 182 -25.67 -1.96 11.43
C PRO A 182 -25.39 -0.47 11.63
N ASN A 183 -24.13 -0.07 11.84
CA ASN A 183 -23.76 1.33 12.02
C ASN A 183 -23.45 2.04 10.69
N VAL A 184 -23.18 1.28 9.63
CA VAL A 184 -22.73 1.84 8.35
C VAL A 184 -23.63 1.37 7.22
N GLU A 185 -24.38 2.30 6.65
CA GLU A 185 -25.22 2.07 5.47
C GLU A 185 -24.40 2.26 4.20
N ILE A 186 -24.62 1.41 3.19
CA ILE A 186 -24.06 1.58 1.84
C ILE A 186 -25.20 1.60 0.83
N SER A 187 -25.26 2.67 0.04
CA SER A 187 -26.32 2.88 -0.95
C SER A 187 -25.77 3.62 -2.18
N ILE A 188 -26.51 3.59 -3.29
CA ILE A 188 -26.17 4.35 -4.49
C ILE A 188 -26.47 5.83 -4.26
N VAL A 189 -25.53 6.70 -4.65
CA VAL A 189 -25.72 8.15 -4.62
C VAL A 189 -26.87 8.53 -5.57
N GLN A 190 -27.84 9.27 -5.06
CA GLN A 190 -28.96 9.76 -5.83
C GLN A 190 -28.62 11.08 -6.52
N ARG A 191 -29.27 11.34 -7.67
CA ARG A 191 -29.03 12.55 -8.46
C ARG A 191 -29.34 13.83 -7.69
N ILE A 192 -30.32 13.80 -6.77
CA ILE A 192 -30.67 14.93 -5.90
C ILE A 192 -29.55 15.27 -4.90
N GLU A 193 -28.67 14.32 -4.59
CA GLU A 193 -27.58 14.48 -3.63
C GLU A 193 -26.29 15.02 -4.27
N LYS A 194 -26.29 15.24 -5.59
CA LYS A 194 -25.12 15.59 -6.40
C LYS A 194 -24.27 16.70 -5.77
N GLU A 195 -24.86 17.85 -5.48
CA GLU A 195 -24.11 19.03 -5.03
C GLU A 195 -23.49 18.80 -3.64
N GLY A 196 -24.25 18.20 -2.72
CA GLY A 196 -23.77 17.88 -1.37
C GLY A 196 -22.67 16.82 -1.38
N PHE A 197 -22.84 15.76 -2.17
CA PHE A 197 -21.86 14.69 -2.31
C PHE A 197 -20.56 15.19 -2.94
N LEU A 198 -20.63 15.92 -4.06
CA LEU A 198 -19.45 16.40 -4.76
C LEU A 198 -18.68 17.43 -3.92
N SER A 199 -19.36 18.35 -3.22
CA SER A 199 -18.72 19.30 -2.29
C SER A 199 -17.98 18.57 -1.17
N TRP A 200 -18.57 17.50 -0.63
CA TRP A 200 -17.91 16.67 0.38
C TRP A 200 -16.67 15.95 -0.18
N VAL A 201 -16.75 15.41 -1.40
CA VAL A 201 -15.59 14.78 -2.06
C VAL A 201 -14.45 15.78 -2.25
N GLU A 202 -14.74 16.97 -2.78
CA GLU A 202 -13.74 18.01 -3.01
C GLU A 202 -13.03 18.39 -1.69
N LYS A 203 -13.82 18.63 -0.63
CA LYS A 203 -13.30 18.98 0.70
C LYS A 203 -12.36 17.93 1.29
N HIS A 204 -12.65 16.64 1.11
CA HIS A 204 -11.95 15.55 1.80
C HIS A 204 -10.92 14.81 0.94
N PHE A 205 -11.06 14.84 -0.39
CA PHE A 205 -10.24 14.08 -1.33
C PHE A 205 -9.69 14.90 -2.49
N GLY A 206 -10.10 16.17 -2.63
CA GLY A 206 -9.55 17.13 -3.57
C GLY A 206 -10.25 17.20 -4.93
N GLU A 207 -9.87 18.22 -5.69
CA GLU A 207 -10.49 18.63 -6.96
C GLU A 207 -10.42 17.55 -8.05
N SER A 208 -9.31 16.80 -8.13
CA SER A 208 -9.15 15.75 -9.16
C SER A 208 -10.22 14.65 -9.07
N TRP A 209 -10.58 14.24 -7.84
CA TRP A 209 -11.64 13.24 -7.64
C TRP A 209 -13.03 13.85 -7.82
N PHE A 210 -13.22 15.11 -7.42
CA PHE A 210 -14.44 15.86 -7.74
C PHE A 210 -14.72 15.85 -9.24
N GLU A 211 -13.73 16.24 -10.06
CA GLU A 211 -13.86 16.29 -11.52
C GLU A 211 -14.18 14.92 -12.13
N THR A 212 -13.50 13.88 -11.65
CA THR A 212 -13.74 12.51 -12.12
C THR A 212 -15.17 12.06 -11.82
N LEU A 213 -15.67 12.28 -10.60
CA LEU A 213 -17.01 11.85 -10.19
C LEU A 213 -18.12 12.73 -10.75
N ARG A 214 -17.86 14.02 -11.01
CA ARG A 214 -18.84 14.94 -11.61
C ARG A 214 -19.35 14.40 -12.95
N SER A 215 -18.46 13.83 -13.76
CA SER A 215 -18.79 13.24 -15.06
C SER A 215 -19.83 12.10 -14.97
N ALA A 216 -19.90 11.40 -13.83
CA ALA A 216 -20.87 10.32 -13.61
C ALA A 216 -22.32 10.81 -13.63
N PHE A 217 -22.55 12.07 -13.26
CA PHE A 217 -23.87 12.69 -13.22
C PHE A 217 -24.32 13.25 -14.58
N GLU A 218 -23.41 13.37 -15.55
CA GLU A 218 -23.73 13.85 -16.90
C GLU A 218 -24.40 12.77 -17.76
N SER A 219 -24.27 11.50 -17.36
CA SER A 219 -24.93 10.36 -17.98
C SER A 219 -26.45 10.41 -17.79
N SER A 220 -27.20 10.08 -18.85
CA SER A 220 -28.64 9.88 -18.84
C SER A 220 -29.08 8.55 -18.24
N SER A 221 -28.16 7.74 -17.70
CA SER A 221 -28.48 6.50 -17.02
C SER A 221 -29.30 6.76 -15.74
N ASP A 222 -30.27 5.88 -15.49
CA ASP A 222 -31.11 5.92 -14.29
C ASP A 222 -30.32 5.68 -12.99
N THR A 223 -29.17 5.00 -13.08
CA THR A 223 -28.34 4.67 -11.91
C THR A 223 -26.97 5.35 -12.02
N ILE A 224 -26.63 6.16 -11.03
CA ILE A 224 -25.29 6.73 -10.88
C ILE A 224 -24.33 5.62 -10.41
N PRO A 225 -23.19 5.38 -11.07
CA PRO A 225 -22.27 4.31 -10.72
C PRO A 225 -21.35 4.70 -9.55
N ILE A 226 -21.93 5.29 -8.50
CA ILE A 226 -21.25 5.75 -7.29
C ILE A 226 -22.04 5.24 -6.09
N LEU A 227 -21.35 4.52 -5.21
CA LEU A 227 -21.82 4.09 -3.90
C LEU A 227 -21.29 5.05 -2.85
N LYS A 228 -22.13 5.44 -1.89
CA LYS A 228 -21.75 6.17 -0.67
C LYS A 228 -21.84 5.25 0.54
N ALA A 229 -21.04 5.54 1.55
CA ALA A 229 -21.14 4.95 2.88
C ALA A 229 -21.48 6.05 3.89
N GLU A 230 -22.48 5.78 4.73
CA GLU A 230 -22.95 6.70 5.77
C GLU A 230 -22.92 6.04 7.15
N GLU A 231 -22.37 6.75 8.14
CA GLU A 231 -22.39 6.36 9.55
C GLU A 231 -23.18 7.40 10.33
N LYS A 232 -24.27 6.98 10.97
CA LYS A 232 -25.18 7.89 11.72
C LYS A 232 -25.63 9.11 10.90
N GLY A 233 -25.92 8.90 9.61
CA GLY A 233 -26.36 9.94 8.67
C GLY A 233 -25.24 10.85 8.14
N ASN A 234 -23.97 10.58 8.45
CA ASN A 234 -22.84 11.35 7.93
C ASN A 234 -22.08 10.56 6.87
N LEU A 235 -21.74 11.20 5.75
CA LEU A 235 -20.87 10.62 4.73
C LEU A 235 -19.50 10.28 5.33
N VAL A 236 -19.11 9.01 5.23
CA VAL A 236 -17.82 8.50 5.71
C VAL A 236 -16.96 7.87 4.62
N GLY A 237 -17.52 7.64 3.43
CA GLY A 237 -16.79 7.07 2.31
C GLY A 237 -17.61 6.96 1.04
N PHE A 238 -16.93 6.60 -0.04
CA PHE A 238 -17.55 6.33 -1.34
C PHE A 238 -16.70 5.39 -2.18
N ALA A 239 -17.31 4.75 -3.17
CA ALA A 239 -16.63 4.01 -4.23
C ALA A 239 -17.37 4.21 -5.56
N ALA A 240 -16.62 4.37 -6.64
CA ALA A 240 -17.18 4.54 -7.97
C ALA A 240 -16.68 3.46 -8.94
N TYR A 241 -17.42 3.26 -10.02
CA TYR A 241 -17.00 2.48 -11.17
C TYR A 241 -17.49 3.13 -12.47
N ASP A 242 -16.84 2.86 -13.60
CA ASP A 242 -17.18 3.41 -14.92
C ASP A 242 -17.27 4.95 -15.00
N VAL A 243 -16.60 5.65 -14.08
CA VAL A 243 -16.53 7.13 -14.03
C VAL A 243 -15.25 7.68 -14.66
N TYR A 244 -14.28 6.82 -14.96
CA TYR A 244 -12.98 7.25 -15.47
C TYR A 244 -13.01 7.41 -17.00
N MET A 245 -12.88 8.65 -17.50
CA MET A 245 -12.70 8.98 -18.93
C MET A 245 -13.66 8.24 -19.89
N LYS A 246 -14.92 8.04 -19.47
CA LYS A 246 -15.95 7.28 -20.23
C LYS A 246 -15.56 5.84 -20.59
N LYS A 247 -14.61 5.25 -19.84
CA LYS A 247 -14.19 3.85 -19.97
C LYS A 247 -15.06 2.97 -19.08
N LYS A 248 -15.28 1.74 -19.55
CA LYS A 248 -16.06 0.70 -18.87
C LYS A 248 -15.14 -0.34 -18.21
N GLY A 249 -15.66 -1.02 -17.20
CA GLY A 249 -14.92 -2.03 -16.44
C GLY A 249 -13.85 -1.44 -15.51
N ILE A 250 -13.90 -0.13 -15.23
CA ILE A 250 -12.91 0.55 -14.38
C ILE A 250 -13.52 0.79 -13.00
N PHE A 251 -12.89 0.27 -11.95
CA PHE A 251 -13.20 0.61 -10.57
C PHE A 251 -12.29 1.75 -10.10
N GLY A 252 -12.88 2.71 -9.38
CA GLY A 252 -12.20 3.85 -8.80
C GLY A 252 -12.76 5.19 -9.31
N PRO A 253 -12.59 6.29 -8.54
CA PRO A 253 -11.89 6.32 -7.25
C PRO A 253 -12.70 5.71 -6.09
N MET A 254 -12.01 5.44 -4.97
CA MET A 254 -12.61 5.01 -3.70
C MET A 254 -11.92 5.72 -2.54
N GLY A 255 -12.70 6.30 -1.64
CA GLY A 255 -12.20 7.05 -0.48
C GLY A 255 -13.00 6.75 0.77
N VAL A 256 -12.31 6.71 1.91
CA VAL A 256 -12.93 6.68 3.25
C VAL A 256 -12.25 7.69 4.16
N LEU A 257 -13.00 8.30 5.06
CA LEU A 257 -12.46 9.24 6.04
C LEU A 257 -11.43 8.55 6.94
N PRO A 258 -10.39 9.26 7.42
CA PRO A 258 -9.38 8.68 8.30
C PRO A 258 -9.94 8.01 9.56
N THR A 259 -11.03 8.55 10.12
CA THR A 259 -11.68 8.06 11.35
C THR A 259 -12.35 6.71 11.19
N THR A 260 -12.78 6.36 9.97
CA THR A 260 -13.46 5.09 9.67
C THR A 260 -12.54 4.05 9.02
N ARG A 261 -11.26 4.39 8.86
CA ARG A 261 -10.25 3.41 8.44
C ARG A 261 -10.19 2.30 9.49
N HIS A 262 -10.09 1.05 9.00
CA HIS A 262 -10.04 -0.17 9.81
C HIS A 262 -11.37 -0.64 10.43
N GLN A 263 -12.49 0.01 10.13
CA GLN A 263 -13.83 -0.47 10.49
C GLN A 263 -14.48 -1.29 9.38
N GLY A 264 -13.71 -1.72 8.36
CA GLY A 264 -14.24 -2.53 7.25
C GLY A 264 -15.04 -1.76 6.19
N VAL A 265 -15.30 -0.47 6.38
CA VAL A 265 -16.07 0.38 5.43
C VAL A 265 -15.52 0.30 4.00
N GLY A 266 -14.20 0.47 3.82
CA GLY A 266 -13.58 0.38 2.50
C GLY A 266 -13.75 -0.99 1.83
N LYS A 267 -13.71 -2.08 2.61
CA LYS A 267 -13.95 -3.44 2.10
C LYS A 267 -15.41 -3.61 1.65
N ARG A 268 -16.36 -3.10 2.45
CA ARG A 268 -17.79 -3.16 2.12
C ARG A 268 -18.12 -2.35 0.87
N LEU A 269 -17.58 -1.13 0.75
CA LEU A 269 -17.69 -0.29 -0.45
C LEU A 269 -17.12 -0.99 -1.69
N LEU A 270 -15.91 -1.54 -1.58
CA LEU A 270 -15.28 -2.30 -2.66
C LEU A 270 -16.15 -3.48 -3.10
N TYR A 271 -16.64 -4.29 -2.15
CA TYR A 271 -17.45 -5.46 -2.48
C TYR A 271 -18.80 -5.09 -3.10
N ALA A 272 -19.47 -4.06 -2.58
CA ALA A 272 -20.70 -3.56 -3.17
C ALA A 272 -20.48 -3.10 -4.62
N ALA A 273 -19.39 -2.38 -4.90
CA ALA A 273 -19.06 -1.95 -6.25
C ALA A 273 -18.74 -3.13 -7.18
N LEU A 274 -17.90 -4.07 -6.75
CA LEU A 274 -17.55 -5.25 -7.55
C LEU A 274 -18.77 -6.14 -7.81
N ARG A 275 -19.71 -6.24 -6.85
CA ARG A 275 -21.00 -6.90 -7.04
C ARG A 275 -21.83 -6.21 -8.13
N ASN A 276 -22.00 -4.89 -8.04
CA ASN A 276 -22.75 -4.13 -9.06
C ASN A 276 -22.11 -4.25 -10.44
N MET A 277 -20.77 -4.26 -10.53
CA MET A 277 -20.07 -4.50 -11.79
C MET A 277 -20.34 -5.91 -12.33
N LYS A 278 -20.31 -6.93 -11.47
CA LYS A 278 -20.64 -8.32 -11.85
C LYS A 278 -22.07 -8.43 -12.37
N GLU A 279 -23.04 -7.84 -11.67
CA GLU A 279 -24.46 -7.83 -12.04
C GLU A 279 -24.71 -7.10 -13.36
N LYS A 280 -23.90 -6.09 -13.69
CA LYS A 280 -23.89 -5.42 -15.00
C LYS A 280 -23.25 -6.25 -16.12
N GLY A 281 -22.74 -7.45 -15.83
CA GLY A 281 -22.19 -8.38 -16.81
C GLY A 281 -20.68 -8.24 -17.04
N TYR A 282 -19.94 -7.51 -16.20
CA TYR A 282 -18.48 -7.49 -16.29
C TYR A 282 -17.87 -8.79 -15.76
N MET A 283 -16.97 -9.38 -16.56
CA MET A 283 -16.17 -10.54 -16.13
C MET A 283 -14.93 -10.12 -15.33
N TYR A 284 -14.34 -8.98 -15.67
CA TYR A 284 -13.17 -8.42 -15.01
C TYR A 284 -13.39 -6.94 -14.70
N ALA A 285 -12.78 -6.49 -13.60
CA ALA A 285 -12.63 -5.07 -13.29
C ALA A 285 -11.14 -4.70 -13.29
N VAL A 286 -10.82 -3.49 -13.78
CA VAL A 286 -9.52 -2.86 -13.59
C VAL A 286 -9.65 -1.82 -12.49
N LEU A 287 -8.84 -1.95 -11.44
CA LEU A 287 -8.72 -0.97 -10.36
C LEU A 287 -7.62 -0.01 -10.79
N LYS A 288 -7.99 1.18 -11.28
CA LYS A 288 -7.02 2.17 -11.78
C LYS A 288 -6.28 2.82 -10.61
N GLU A 289 -4.96 2.94 -10.72
CA GLU A 289 -4.09 3.65 -9.76
C GLU A 289 -4.35 3.25 -8.30
N ALA A 290 -4.43 1.94 -8.07
CA ALA A 290 -4.73 1.39 -6.76
C ALA A 290 -3.62 1.68 -5.75
N GLY A 291 -3.99 2.26 -4.62
CA GLY A 291 -3.14 2.42 -3.45
C GLY A 291 -3.97 2.43 -2.17
N PRO A 292 -3.59 1.70 -1.10
CA PRO A 292 -2.47 0.77 -0.98
C PRO A 292 -2.74 -0.59 -1.68
N ILE A 293 -1.79 -1.11 -2.45
CA ILE A 293 -1.96 -2.32 -3.29
C ILE A 293 -2.31 -3.56 -2.48
N GLU A 294 -1.62 -3.80 -1.35
CA GLU A 294 -1.85 -5.01 -0.54
C GLU A 294 -3.29 -5.11 -0.01
N PHE A 295 -3.96 -3.97 0.22
CA PHE A 295 -5.38 -3.96 0.59
C PHE A 295 -6.23 -4.68 -0.46
N TYR A 296 -6.03 -4.39 -1.75
CA TYR A 296 -6.79 -5.01 -2.84
C TYR A 296 -6.34 -6.45 -3.11
N GLU A 297 -5.03 -6.73 -3.04
CA GLU A 297 -4.49 -8.10 -3.16
C GLU A 297 -5.16 -9.05 -2.15
N ARG A 298 -5.32 -8.59 -0.91
CA ARG A 298 -5.93 -9.39 0.17
C ARG A 298 -7.45 -9.38 0.16
N THR A 299 -8.05 -8.24 -0.20
CA THR A 299 -9.50 -8.07 -0.05
C THR A 299 -10.26 -8.66 -1.22
N CYS A 300 -9.78 -8.48 -2.45
CA CYS A 300 -10.46 -8.97 -3.67
C CYS A 300 -9.59 -9.85 -4.56
N SER A 301 -8.47 -10.37 -4.05
CA SER A 301 -7.52 -11.18 -4.84
C SER A 301 -7.03 -10.46 -6.10
N ALA A 302 -6.97 -9.12 -6.05
CA ALA A 302 -6.51 -8.31 -7.16
C ALA A 302 -5.09 -8.69 -7.56
N LYS A 303 -4.82 -8.71 -8.87
CA LYS A 303 -3.51 -9.01 -9.45
C LYS A 303 -2.96 -7.76 -10.12
N LEU A 304 -1.67 -7.52 -9.97
CA LEU A 304 -1.00 -6.44 -10.68
C LEU A 304 -1.14 -6.60 -12.18
N ILE A 305 -1.46 -5.50 -12.86
CA ILE A 305 -1.23 -5.37 -14.29
C ILE A 305 0.25 -4.99 -14.43
N PRO A 306 1.07 -5.82 -15.10
CA PRO A 306 2.49 -5.55 -15.27
C PRO A 306 2.74 -4.19 -15.94
N LEU A 307 3.83 -3.52 -15.57
CA LEU A 307 4.30 -2.38 -16.35
C LEU A 307 4.69 -2.87 -17.75
N GLU A 308 4.36 -2.11 -18.80
CA GLU A 308 4.92 -2.35 -20.12
C GLU A 308 6.46 -2.26 -20.01
N LYS A 309 7.16 -3.14 -20.75
CA LYS A 309 8.61 -3.38 -20.60
C LYS A 309 9.35 -2.06 -20.39
N ILE A 310 9.99 -1.96 -19.24
CA ILE A 310 11.05 -1.01 -18.98
C ILE A 310 12.25 -1.55 -19.77
N GLN A 311 12.34 -1.17 -21.04
CA GLN A 311 13.49 -1.49 -21.90
C GLN A 311 14.75 -0.82 -21.38
#